data_AF-X1W360-F1
#
_entry.id   AF-X1W360-F1
#
_cell.length_a   1.000
_cell.length_b   1.000
_cell.length_c   1.000
_cell.angle_alpha   90.00
_cell.angle_beta   90.00
_cell.angle_gamma   90.00
#
_symmetry.space_group_name_H-M   'P 1'
#
loop_
_entity.id
_entity.type
_entity.pdbx_description
1 polymer ?
#
loop_
_entity_poly.entity_id
_entity_poly.type
_entity_poly.pdbx_seq_one_letter_code
_entity_poly.pdbx_strand_id
1 'polypeptide(L)'
;MILASCTTSDMPGSVKIKYDGEVPQALFAIDNISKACKSKKIKVMDQDADKEPALMINMIIDPALGFEAYRIDQQENSIVLAGGDANGLMYAGIDLTEMILLGKDLLSIGSIVQKPYIRHRGLRYNIPLDARTPSYDDTGDAAQKNIETMWEWDFWKQYLDHMALNRYNLLTIWSLHPYPSWIRVPEYPEVALA
;
A
#
# COMPACT_ATOMS: atom_id res chain seq x y z
N MET A 1 -37.92 16.80 4.50
CA MET A 1 -36.52 16.37 4.43
C MET A 1 -36.55 14.91 3.99
N ILE A 2 -36.40 14.66 2.69
CA ILE A 2 -36.46 13.31 2.14
C ILE A 2 -35.13 12.66 2.49
N LEU A 3 -35.16 11.69 3.40
CA LEU A 3 -34.05 10.80 3.66
C LEU A 3 -33.79 10.03 2.36
N ALA A 4 -32.68 10.31 1.70
CA ALA A 4 -32.23 9.53 0.56
C ALA A 4 -31.94 8.12 1.07
N SER A 5 -32.82 7.20 0.69
CA SER A 5 -32.69 5.75 0.85
C SER A 5 -31.31 5.33 0.37
N CYS A 6 -30.59 4.54 1.17
CA CYS A 6 -29.48 3.73 0.68
C CYS A 6 -30.00 2.95 -0.53
N THR A 7 -29.57 3.33 -1.73
CA THR A 7 -29.68 2.47 -2.89
C THR A 7 -28.98 1.18 -2.52
N THR A 8 -29.67 0.06 -2.65
CA THR A 8 -29.06 -1.27 -2.65
C THR A 8 -27.94 -1.22 -3.68
N SER A 9 -26.69 -1.13 -3.22
CA SER A 9 -25.52 -1.17 -4.10
C SER A 9 -25.54 -2.55 -4.76
N ASP A 10 -25.76 -2.60 -6.08
CA ASP A 10 -25.65 -3.83 -6.85
C ASP A 10 -24.17 -4.19 -6.97
N MET A 11 -23.63 -4.72 -5.87
CA MET A 11 -22.28 -5.26 -5.84
C MET A 11 -22.21 -6.47 -6.78
N PRO A 12 -21.18 -6.56 -7.64
CA PRO A 12 -21.07 -7.67 -8.58
C PRO A 12 -20.95 -8.99 -7.82
N GLY A 13 -21.67 -10.02 -8.26
CA GLY A 13 -21.61 -11.35 -7.63
C GLY A 13 -20.24 -12.04 -7.78
N SER A 14 -19.43 -11.61 -8.75
CA SER A 14 -18.07 -12.12 -8.96
C SER A 14 -17.17 -11.11 -9.68
N VAL A 15 -15.88 -11.14 -9.37
CA VAL A 15 -14.86 -10.28 -9.96
C VAL A 15 -13.69 -11.12 -10.46
N LYS A 16 -13.13 -10.75 -11.61
CA LYS A 16 -11.86 -11.27 -12.12
C LYS A 16 -10.85 -10.14 -12.21
N ILE A 17 -9.67 -10.30 -11.62
CA ILE A 17 -8.61 -9.29 -11.62
C ILE A 17 -7.51 -9.73 -12.57
N LYS A 18 -7.33 -9.04 -13.69
CA LYS A 18 -6.30 -9.31 -14.69
C LYS A 18 -5.13 -8.34 -14.55
N TYR A 19 -3.94 -8.88 -14.44
CA TYR A 19 -2.68 -8.14 -14.49
C TYR A 19 -1.61 -9.06 -15.10
N ASP A 20 -0.99 -8.62 -16.20
CA ASP A 20 -0.02 -9.42 -16.95
C ASP A 20 1.43 -9.23 -16.45
N GLY A 21 1.66 -8.43 -15.39
CA GLY A 21 2.98 -8.15 -14.82
C GLY A 21 3.22 -8.80 -13.46
N GLU A 22 4.43 -8.64 -12.92
CA GLU A 22 4.85 -9.28 -11.66
C GLU A 22 5.40 -8.31 -10.60
N VAL A 23 5.22 -6.99 -10.79
CA VAL A 23 5.76 -6.01 -9.83
C VAL A 23 5.09 -6.16 -8.45
N PRO A 24 5.87 -6.24 -7.34
CA PRO A 24 5.33 -6.51 -6.00
C PRO A 24 4.21 -5.56 -5.57
N GLN A 25 4.29 -4.29 -5.97
CA GLN A 25 3.31 -3.26 -5.64
C GLN A 25 1.93 -3.56 -6.24
N ALA A 26 1.89 -4.06 -7.47
CA ALA A 26 0.63 -4.46 -8.09
C ALA A 26 0.06 -5.73 -7.43
N LEU A 27 0.92 -6.70 -7.08
CA LEU A 27 0.49 -7.91 -6.36
C LEU A 27 -0.06 -7.56 -4.97
N PHE A 28 0.55 -6.60 -4.28
CA PHE A 28 0.05 -6.06 -3.02
C PHE A 28 -1.35 -5.44 -3.17
N ALA A 29 -1.57 -4.66 -4.23
CA ALA A 29 -2.90 -4.13 -4.54
C ALA A 29 -3.93 -5.24 -4.86
N ILE A 30 -3.55 -6.25 -5.65
CA ILE A 30 -4.44 -7.38 -5.98
C ILE A 30 -4.86 -8.14 -4.71
N ASP A 31 -3.93 -8.38 -3.79
CA ASP A 31 -4.24 -9.02 -2.51
C ASP A 31 -5.23 -8.19 -1.67
N ASN A 32 -5.02 -6.87 -1.59
CA ASN A 32 -5.92 -5.95 -0.88
C ASN A 32 -7.32 -5.89 -1.50
N ILE A 33 -7.44 -5.79 -2.83
CA ILE A 33 -8.71 -5.85 -3.56
C ILE A 33 -9.40 -7.19 -3.27
N SER A 34 -8.66 -8.29 -3.36
CA SER A 34 -9.19 -9.64 -3.14
C SER A 34 -9.73 -9.82 -1.71
N LYS A 35 -9.01 -9.32 -0.70
CA LYS A 35 -9.45 -9.32 0.69
C LYS A 35 -10.72 -8.47 0.88
N ALA A 36 -10.79 -7.29 0.28
CA ALA A 36 -11.98 -6.44 0.34
C ALA A 36 -13.19 -7.10 -0.33
N CYS A 37 -13.04 -7.67 -1.53
CA CYS A 37 -14.09 -8.44 -2.21
C CYS A 37 -14.62 -9.58 -1.33
N LYS A 38 -13.73 -10.39 -0.75
CA LYS A 38 -14.10 -11.48 0.16
C LYS A 38 -14.90 -10.97 1.36
N SER A 39 -14.48 -9.85 1.97
CA SER A 39 -15.19 -9.24 3.10
C SER A 39 -16.62 -8.78 2.75
N LYS A 40 -16.84 -8.39 1.49
CA LYS A 40 -18.16 -8.00 0.94
C LYS A 40 -18.92 -9.15 0.29
N LYS A 41 -18.46 -10.39 0.47
CA LYS A 41 -19.05 -11.62 -0.11
C LYS A 41 -19.07 -11.62 -1.65
N ILE A 42 -18.14 -10.89 -2.27
CA ILE A 42 -17.93 -10.92 -3.71
C ILE A 42 -16.94 -12.04 -4.04
N LYS A 43 -17.31 -12.94 -4.97
CA LYS A 43 -16.44 -14.06 -5.37
C LYS A 43 -15.29 -13.56 -6.25
N VAL A 44 -14.05 -13.71 -5.80
CA VAL A 44 -12.86 -13.48 -6.64
C VAL A 44 -12.59 -14.74 -7.47
N MET A 45 -12.49 -14.57 -8.79
CA MET A 45 -12.23 -15.64 -9.75
C MET A 45 -10.76 -15.68 -10.14
N ASP A 46 -10.26 -16.88 -10.44
CA ASP A 46 -8.91 -17.07 -10.96
C ASP A 46 -8.74 -16.39 -12.31
N GLN A 47 -7.53 -15.92 -12.60
CA GLN A 47 -7.20 -15.26 -13.88
C GLN A 47 -7.40 -16.17 -15.08
N ASP A 48 -7.20 -17.48 -14.92
CA ASP A 48 -7.32 -18.47 -16.00
C ASP A 48 -8.72 -19.09 -16.12
N ALA A 49 -9.70 -18.63 -15.32
CA ALA A 49 -11.05 -19.17 -15.40
C ALA A 49 -11.73 -18.78 -16.73
N ASP A 50 -12.20 -19.76 -17.49
CA ASP A 50 -12.92 -19.57 -18.77
C ASP A 50 -14.32 -18.93 -18.61
N LYS A 51 -14.79 -18.76 -17.38
CA LYS A 51 -16.11 -18.20 -17.09
C LYS A 51 -16.04 -16.67 -17.03
N GLU A 52 -16.98 -16.01 -17.72
CA GLU A 52 -17.15 -14.56 -17.65
C GLU A 52 -17.55 -14.10 -16.23
N PRO A 53 -16.83 -13.12 -15.64
CA PRO A 53 -17.16 -12.56 -14.33
C PRO A 53 -18.32 -11.56 -14.43
N ALA A 54 -18.89 -11.19 -13.30
CA ALA A 54 -19.83 -10.06 -13.26
C ALA A 54 -19.12 -8.69 -13.41
N LEU A 55 -17.84 -8.62 -13.04
CA LEU A 55 -16.99 -7.44 -13.23
C LEU A 55 -15.53 -7.87 -13.52
N MET A 56 -14.91 -7.26 -14.52
CA MET A 56 -13.50 -7.44 -14.86
C MET A 56 -12.67 -6.24 -14.38
N ILE A 57 -11.60 -6.46 -13.61
CA ILE A 57 -10.64 -5.42 -13.23
C ILE A 57 -9.36 -5.64 -14.03
N ASN A 58 -8.99 -4.69 -14.88
CA ASN A 58 -7.76 -4.73 -15.66
C ASN A 58 -6.75 -3.75 -15.07
N MET A 59 -5.54 -4.22 -14.78
CA MET A 59 -4.46 -3.41 -14.24
C MET A 59 -3.38 -3.18 -15.29
N ILE A 60 -2.95 -1.93 -15.48
CA ILE A 60 -1.92 -1.56 -16.46
C ILE A 60 -0.98 -0.49 -15.91
N ILE A 61 0.27 -0.51 -16.36
CA ILE A 61 1.21 0.60 -16.15
C ILE A 61 1.18 1.48 -17.42
N ASP A 62 0.86 2.75 -17.25
CA ASP A 62 0.80 3.78 -18.30
C ASP A 62 1.73 4.95 -17.94
N PRO A 63 3.01 4.91 -18.36
CA PRO A 63 4.00 5.93 -18.00
C PRO A 63 3.62 7.37 -18.36
N ALA A 64 2.66 7.58 -19.27
CA ALA A 64 2.20 8.91 -19.65
C ALA A 64 1.49 9.66 -18.50
N LEU A 65 0.97 8.94 -17.50
CA LEU A 65 0.34 9.54 -16.32
C LEU A 65 1.35 10.24 -15.40
N GLY A 66 2.62 9.79 -15.41
CA GLY A 66 3.70 10.34 -14.59
C GLY A 66 3.79 9.78 -13.16
N PHE A 67 4.78 10.28 -12.41
CA PHE A 67 5.18 9.74 -11.10
C PHE A 67 4.02 9.58 -10.11
N GLU A 68 3.80 8.34 -9.68
CA GLU A 68 2.75 7.89 -8.73
C GLU A 68 1.32 8.36 -9.06
N ALA A 69 1.10 8.89 -10.26
CA ALA A 69 -0.22 9.26 -10.72
C ALA A 69 -0.98 8.01 -11.15
N TYR A 70 -2.30 8.07 -11.08
CA TYR A 70 -3.15 6.97 -11.50
C TYR A 70 -4.51 7.41 -12.01
N ARG A 71 -5.15 6.49 -12.72
CA ARG A 71 -6.52 6.62 -13.22
C ARG A 71 -7.31 5.34 -12.95
N ILE A 72 -8.57 5.51 -12.60
CA ILE A 72 -9.56 4.45 -12.46
C ILE A 72 -10.69 4.78 -13.44
N ASP A 73 -10.94 3.93 -14.41
CA ASP A 73 -12.05 4.11 -15.37
C ASP A 73 -12.99 2.92 -15.29
N GLN A 74 -14.24 3.17 -14.94
CA GLN A 74 -15.30 2.19 -15.05
C GLN A 74 -15.97 2.27 -16.43
N GLN A 75 -16.16 1.12 -17.07
CA GLN A 75 -16.79 0.93 -18.38
C GLN A 75 -17.67 -0.32 -18.33
N GLU A 76 -18.99 -0.15 -18.36
CA GLU A 76 -19.96 -1.24 -18.25
C GLU A 76 -19.59 -2.22 -17.11
N ASN A 77 -19.22 -3.45 -17.45
CA ASN A 77 -18.83 -4.50 -16.50
C ASN A 77 -17.31 -4.63 -16.36
N SER A 78 -16.57 -3.54 -16.57
CA SER A 78 -15.11 -3.51 -16.44
C SER A 78 -14.62 -2.26 -15.71
N ILE A 79 -13.50 -2.39 -15.01
CA ILE A 79 -12.75 -1.30 -14.40
C ILE A 79 -11.31 -1.41 -14.87
N VAL A 80 -10.74 -0.31 -15.37
CA VAL A 80 -9.32 -0.21 -15.70
C VAL A 80 -8.62 0.60 -14.61
N LEU A 81 -7.62 0.00 -13.99
CA LEU A 81 -6.69 0.65 -13.07
C LEU A 81 -5.38 0.92 -13.82
N ALA A 82 -5.08 2.18 -14.10
CA ALA A 82 -3.87 2.59 -14.77
C ALA A 82 -2.97 3.37 -13.81
N GLY A 83 -1.72 2.96 -13.67
CA GLY A 83 -0.72 3.68 -12.87
C GLY A 83 0.43 4.21 -13.71
N GLY A 84 0.90 5.42 -13.43
CA GLY A 84 2.07 6.00 -14.11
C GLY A 84 3.38 5.26 -13.84
N ASP A 85 3.43 4.56 -12.73
CA ASP A 85 4.49 3.64 -12.34
C ASP A 85 3.89 2.53 -11.44
N ALA A 86 4.74 1.66 -10.90
CA ALA A 86 4.30 0.57 -10.02
C ALA A 86 3.60 1.08 -8.75
N ASN A 87 4.04 2.22 -8.20
CA ASN A 87 3.42 2.81 -7.01
C ASN A 87 2.06 3.43 -7.34
N GLY A 88 1.95 4.16 -8.45
CA GLY A 88 0.68 4.68 -8.95
C GLY A 88 -0.35 3.58 -9.16
N LEU A 89 0.07 2.45 -9.76
CA LEU A 89 -0.83 1.31 -9.99
C LEU A 89 -1.29 0.68 -8.66
N MET A 90 -0.38 0.56 -7.69
CA MET A 90 -0.73 0.12 -6.34
C MET A 90 -1.71 1.06 -5.67
N TYR A 91 -1.52 2.39 -5.79
CA TYR A 91 -2.42 3.38 -5.23
C TYR A 91 -3.81 3.37 -5.88
N ALA A 92 -3.90 3.10 -7.19
CA ALA A 92 -5.18 2.87 -7.87
C ALA A 92 -5.92 1.68 -7.27
N GLY A 93 -5.21 0.57 -7.03
CA GLY A 93 -5.78 -0.61 -6.41
C GLY A 93 -6.22 -0.39 -4.97
N ILE A 94 -5.44 0.34 -4.17
CA ILE A 94 -5.81 0.71 -2.79
C ILE A 94 -7.06 1.60 -2.78
N ASP A 95 -7.17 2.56 -3.70
CA ASP A 95 -8.36 3.42 -3.81
C ASP A 95 -9.60 2.59 -4.18
N LEU A 96 -9.47 1.64 -5.12
CA LEU A 96 -10.55 0.70 -5.42
C LEU A 96 -10.90 -0.18 -4.20
N THR A 97 -9.91 -0.68 -3.45
CA THR A 97 -10.12 -1.41 -2.19
C THR A 97 -10.95 -0.59 -1.21
N GLU A 98 -10.63 0.68 -1.00
CA GLU A 98 -11.40 1.60 -0.14
C GLU A 98 -12.86 1.73 -0.63
N MET A 99 -13.08 1.89 -1.94
CA MET A 99 -14.43 1.97 -2.52
C MET A 99 -15.25 0.71 -2.28
N ILE A 100 -14.64 -0.47 -2.44
CA ILE A 100 -15.28 -1.77 -2.14
C ILE A 100 -15.67 -1.83 -0.66
N LEU A 101 -14.75 -1.46 0.24
CA LEU A 101 -15.01 -1.50 1.69
C LEU A 101 -16.10 -0.53 2.12
N LEU A 102 -16.19 0.63 1.47
CA LEU A 102 -17.25 1.62 1.69
C LEU A 102 -18.59 1.21 1.05
N GLY A 103 -18.63 0.12 0.27
CA GLY A 103 -19.85 -0.36 -0.38
C GLY A 103 -20.32 0.54 -1.53
N LYS A 104 -19.38 1.18 -2.23
CA LYS A 104 -19.71 1.91 -3.45
C LYS A 104 -20.18 0.93 -4.54
N ASP A 105 -21.11 1.38 -5.37
CA ASP A 105 -21.50 0.66 -6.58
C ASP A 105 -20.34 0.67 -7.58
N LEU A 106 -19.78 -0.51 -7.83
CA LEU A 106 -18.59 -0.68 -8.68
C LEU A 106 -18.92 -0.52 -10.17
N LEU A 107 -20.20 -0.57 -10.56
CA LEU A 107 -20.66 -0.38 -11.94
C LEU A 107 -20.99 1.09 -12.26
N SER A 108 -20.84 2.00 -11.29
CA SER A 108 -21.13 3.43 -11.47
C SER A 108 -20.07 4.36 -10.87
N ILE A 109 -18.82 3.91 -10.73
CA ILE A 109 -17.71 4.72 -10.22
C ILE A 109 -17.37 5.90 -11.16
N GLY A 110 -17.54 5.73 -12.48
CA GLY A 110 -17.11 6.72 -13.47
C GLY A 110 -15.59 6.72 -13.70
N SER A 111 -15.01 7.91 -13.92
CA SER A 111 -13.57 8.09 -14.13
C SER A 111 -12.96 8.95 -13.03
N ILE A 112 -11.86 8.48 -12.45
CA ILE A 112 -11.12 9.13 -11.37
C ILE A 112 -9.67 9.25 -11.80
N VAL A 113 -9.10 10.46 -11.68
CA VAL A 113 -7.67 10.71 -11.93
C VAL A 113 -7.08 11.32 -10.67
N GLN A 114 -5.96 10.77 -10.23
CA GLN A 114 -5.26 11.22 -9.03
C GLN A 114 -3.77 11.36 -9.30
N LYS A 115 -3.14 12.31 -8.61
CA LYS A 115 -1.68 12.48 -8.59
C LYS A 115 -1.24 13.01 -7.24
N PRO A 116 -0.04 12.65 -6.75
CA PRO A 116 0.44 13.20 -5.51
C PRO A 116 0.71 14.71 -5.66
N TYR A 117 0.25 15.48 -4.68
CA TYR A 117 0.67 16.89 -4.55
C TYR A 117 2.09 16.99 -3.98
N ILE A 118 2.38 16.19 -2.95
CA ILE A 118 3.69 16.12 -2.31
C ILE A 118 4.42 14.88 -2.82
N ARG A 119 5.58 15.11 -3.45
CA ARG A 119 6.41 14.04 -4.03
C ARG A 119 6.92 13.04 -2.98
N HIS A 120 7.38 13.54 -1.84
CA HIS A 120 7.93 12.72 -0.76
C HIS A 120 7.02 12.81 0.47
N ARG A 121 6.29 11.74 0.73
CA ARG A 121 5.38 11.60 1.87
C ARG A 121 6.08 10.69 2.85
N GLY A 122 6.86 11.32 3.73
CA GLY A 122 7.84 10.65 4.56
C GLY A 122 7.45 10.52 6.02
N LEU A 123 7.78 9.38 6.62
CA LEU A 123 7.76 9.20 8.07
C LEU A 123 9.19 9.22 8.62
N ARG A 124 9.37 9.86 9.77
CA ARG A 124 10.61 9.81 10.56
C ARG A 124 10.45 8.74 11.63
N TYR A 125 11.39 7.81 11.67
CA TYR A 125 11.47 6.79 12.70
C TYR A 125 12.80 6.89 13.43
N ASN A 126 12.77 7.12 14.75
CA ASN A 126 13.96 7.06 15.58
C ASN A 126 14.22 5.61 15.96
N ILE A 127 15.36 5.06 15.54
CA ILE A 127 15.72 3.66 15.80
C ILE A 127 16.84 3.59 16.86
N PRO A 128 16.61 2.94 18.02
CA PRO A 128 17.66 2.68 18.99
C PRO A 128 18.49 1.47 18.58
N LEU A 129 19.48 1.70 17.72
CA LEU A 129 20.36 0.65 17.19
C LEU A 129 21.18 -0.04 18.28
N ASP A 130 21.73 0.73 19.22
CA ASP A 130 22.51 0.24 20.35
C ASP A 130 22.44 1.27 21.48
N ALA A 131 22.37 0.82 22.74
CA ALA A 131 22.30 1.70 23.91
C ALA A 131 23.56 2.58 24.09
N ARG A 132 24.71 2.17 23.55
CA ARG A 132 25.97 2.93 23.56
C ARG A 132 25.96 4.08 22.56
N THR A 133 25.15 3.97 21.51
CA THR A 133 24.89 5.02 20.52
C THR A 133 23.38 5.27 20.48
N PRO A 134 22.84 5.89 21.54
CA PRO A 134 21.40 6.05 21.68
C PRO A 134 20.82 6.85 20.50
N SER A 135 19.52 6.68 20.29
CA SER A 135 18.77 7.55 19.40
C SER A 135 18.66 8.96 20.02
N TYR A 136 17.74 9.79 19.52
CA TYR A 136 17.53 11.14 20.05
C TYR A 136 17.03 11.15 21.50
N ASP A 137 16.02 10.33 21.82
CA ASP A 137 15.52 10.13 23.17
C ASP A 137 14.84 8.76 23.25
N ASP A 138 15.48 7.84 23.97
CA ASP A 138 15.00 6.48 24.19
C ASP A 138 14.47 6.27 25.61
N THR A 139 14.38 7.32 26.43
CA THR A 139 14.15 7.18 27.88
C THR A 139 12.68 7.01 28.26
N GLY A 140 11.75 7.35 27.37
CA GLY A 140 10.31 7.23 27.63
C GLY A 140 9.83 5.78 27.68
N ASP A 141 8.81 5.51 28.50
CA ASP A 141 8.21 4.17 28.67
C ASP A 141 7.85 3.50 27.34
N ALA A 142 7.31 4.26 26.39
CA ALA A 142 6.95 3.75 25.06
C ALA A 142 8.18 3.36 24.23
N ALA A 143 9.26 4.15 24.31
CA ALA A 143 10.50 3.84 23.63
C ALA A 143 11.12 2.56 24.21
N GLN A 144 11.26 2.49 25.53
CA GLN A 144 11.81 1.33 26.24
C GLN A 144 11.04 0.03 25.95
N LYS A 145 9.70 0.07 26.02
CA LYS A 145 8.87 -1.11 25.73
C LYS A 145 8.92 -1.55 24.25
N ASN A 146 9.28 -0.65 23.34
CA ASN A 146 9.30 -0.93 21.91
C ASN A 146 10.65 -1.45 21.41
N ILE A 147 11.72 -1.41 22.22
CA ILE A 147 13.08 -1.85 21.84
C ILE A 147 13.10 -3.29 21.36
N GLU A 148 12.37 -4.21 21.98
CA GLU A 148 12.34 -5.60 21.51
C GLU A 148 11.52 -5.74 20.22
N THR A 149 10.36 -5.08 20.16
CA THR A 149 9.42 -5.16 19.03
C THR A 149 10.02 -4.65 17.71
N MET A 150 10.88 -3.63 17.74
CA MET A 150 11.53 -3.14 16.51
C MET A 150 12.51 -4.13 15.87
N TRP A 151 12.90 -5.19 16.58
CA TRP A 151 13.73 -6.26 16.03
C TRP A 151 12.90 -7.42 15.47
N GLU A 152 11.58 -7.34 15.57
CA GLU A 152 10.65 -8.29 14.96
C GLU A 152 10.39 -7.90 13.50
N TRP A 153 10.61 -8.84 12.57
CA TRP A 153 10.34 -8.59 11.15
C TRP A 153 8.87 -8.31 10.86
N ASP A 154 7.96 -8.94 11.60
CA ASP A 154 6.52 -8.76 11.40
C ASP A 154 6.04 -7.36 11.80
N PHE A 155 6.73 -6.70 12.75
CA PHE A 155 6.51 -5.29 13.05
C PHE A 155 6.81 -4.43 11.80
N TRP A 156 7.98 -4.59 11.19
CA TRP A 156 8.37 -3.79 10.03
C TRP A 156 7.53 -4.07 8.80
N LYS A 157 7.15 -5.33 8.54
CA LYS A 157 6.22 -5.66 7.45
C LYS A 157 4.89 -4.92 7.63
N GLN A 158 4.28 -5.03 8.80
CA GLN A 158 3.02 -4.34 9.09
C GLN A 158 3.17 -2.81 9.00
N TYR A 159 4.27 -2.27 9.53
CA TYR A 159 4.55 -0.84 9.47
C TYR A 159 4.65 -0.35 8.02
N LEU A 160 5.38 -1.05 7.16
CA LEU A 160 5.55 -0.71 5.74
C LEU A 160 4.26 -0.94 4.94
N ASP A 161 3.49 -1.99 5.24
CA ASP A 161 2.16 -2.21 4.65
C ASP A 161 1.24 -1.04 4.98
N HIS A 162 1.20 -0.60 6.25
CA HIS A 162 0.43 0.56 6.66
C HIS A 162 0.91 1.85 6.01
N MET A 163 2.22 2.03 5.81
CA MET A 163 2.74 3.15 5.03
C MET A 163 2.18 3.14 3.60
N ALA A 164 2.24 2.00 2.91
CA ALA A 164 1.75 1.85 1.55
C ALA A 164 0.23 2.11 1.45
N LEU A 165 -0.56 1.54 2.36
CA LEU A 165 -2.01 1.75 2.46
C LEU A 165 -2.37 3.23 2.67
N ASN A 166 -1.57 3.95 3.45
CA ASN A 166 -1.74 5.38 3.68
C ASN A 166 -0.98 6.25 2.64
N ARG A 167 -0.50 5.63 1.56
CA ARG A 167 0.21 6.27 0.44
C ARG A 167 1.50 6.99 0.84
N TYR A 168 2.12 6.67 1.97
CA TYR A 168 3.49 7.11 2.29
C TYR A 168 4.49 6.36 1.40
N ASN A 169 5.55 7.05 0.97
CA ASN A 169 6.53 6.51 0.02
C ASN A 169 7.99 6.72 0.46
N LEU A 170 8.20 7.21 1.67
CA LEU A 170 9.54 7.44 2.21
C LEU A 170 9.56 7.09 3.71
N LEU A 171 10.49 6.22 4.09
CA LEU A 171 10.84 5.97 5.49
C LEU A 171 12.23 6.56 5.73
N THR A 172 12.34 7.45 6.70
CA THR A 172 13.63 7.98 7.14
C THR A 172 13.96 7.40 8.51
N ILE A 173 15.15 6.81 8.61
CA ILE A 173 15.63 6.15 9.83
C ILE A 173 16.64 7.09 10.51
N TRP A 174 16.36 7.46 11.75
CA TRP A 174 17.10 8.48 12.48
C TRP A 174 17.78 7.88 13.70
N SER A 175 19.07 8.16 13.79
CA SER A 175 19.94 7.91 14.95
C SER A 175 20.98 9.02 14.99
N LEU A 176 21.50 9.36 16.17
CA LEU A 176 22.51 10.41 16.33
C LEU A 176 23.85 10.01 15.69
N HIS A 177 24.22 8.74 15.84
CA HIS A 177 25.48 8.23 15.31
C HIS A 177 25.32 6.74 14.93
N PRO A 178 24.73 6.42 13.76
CA PRO A 178 24.41 5.04 13.39
C PRO A 178 25.61 4.22 12.93
N TYR A 179 26.69 4.88 12.51
CA TYR A 179 27.82 4.22 11.83
C TYR A 179 28.48 3.11 12.66
N PRO A 180 28.76 3.30 13.97
CA PRO A 180 29.31 2.23 14.79
C PRO A 180 28.44 0.96 14.83
N SER A 181 27.12 1.08 14.66
CA SER A 181 26.19 -0.05 14.63
C SER A 181 26.01 -0.71 13.26
N TRP A 182 26.46 -0.06 12.17
CA TRP A 182 26.21 -0.52 10.80
C TRP A 182 27.45 -0.94 10.04
N ILE A 183 28.58 -0.28 10.30
CA ILE A 183 29.79 -0.45 9.50
C ILE A 183 31.00 -0.68 10.38
N ARG A 184 31.91 -1.52 9.88
CA ARG A 184 33.25 -1.72 10.44
C ARG A 184 34.28 -1.15 9.48
N VAL A 185 35.07 -0.20 9.96
CA VAL A 185 36.10 0.49 9.17
C VAL A 185 37.48 -0.05 9.58
N PRO A 186 38.32 -0.56 8.66
CA PRO A 186 39.60 -1.19 9.00
C PRO A 186 40.55 -0.31 9.79
N GLU A 187 40.55 1.00 9.54
CA GLU A 187 41.40 1.99 10.21
C GLU A 187 40.96 2.29 11.65
N TYR A 188 39.71 1.96 12.00
CA TYR A 188 39.10 2.20 13.32
C TYR A 188 38.38 0.96 13.85
N PRO A 189 39.09 -0.17 14.05
CA PRO A 189 38.47 -1.45 14.36
C PRO A 189 37.73 -1.45 15.72
N GLU A 190 38.20 -0.66 16.67
CA GLU A 190 37.65 -0.58 18.04
C GLU A 190 36.39 0.30 18.15
N VAL A 191 35.99 0.99 17.07
CA VAL A 191 34.81 1.87 17.07
C VAL A 191 33.53 1.08 16.74
N ALA A 192 33.63 0.00 15.96
CA ALA A 192 32.48 -0.80 15.57
C ALA A 192 31.87 -1.53 16.77
N LEU A 193 30.55 -1.48 16.89
CA LEU A 193 29.78 -2.13 17.94
C LEU A 193 29.37 -3.56 17.57
N ALA A 194 29.53 -3.92 16.30
CA ALA A 194 29.19 -5.22 15.70
C ALA A 194 30.30 -5.75 14.78
#